data_AF-A0AAD2GCI7-F1
#
_entry.id   AF-A0AAD2GCI7-F1
#
_cell.length_a   1.000
_cell.length_b   1.000
_cell.length_c   1.000
_cell.angle_alpha   90.00
_cell.angle_beta   90.00
_cell.angle_gamma   90.00
#
_symmetry.space_group_name_H-M   'P 1'
#
loop_
_entity.id
_entity.type
_entity.pdbx_description
1 polymer ?
#
loop_
_entity_poly.entity_id
_entity_poly.type
_entity_poly.pdbx_seq_one_letter_code
_entity_poly.pdbx_strand_id
1 'polypeptide(L)'
;MTSGDVDKYNKPVPDETDRRWKFYAMLISLFWDIYTSQAQVLEHLTLWSWILHMLYFELPLSSKKILPWLHGPSLSGAYALFVMYVWTLIANPNMEFDLAPKGRSDLLVYIRALWFHLFPVIMHYLDTKNNAAALRRAYQPQKGLFLTFWASVGGYFAMGLTWEACFEGAGAGTYKVTRVSPEVYVNVSKALGVIACVGIFSSVTKPKFID
;
A
#
# COMPACT_ATOMS: atom_id res chain seq x y z
N MET A 1 -1.86 21.66 -29.59
CA MET A 1 -2.20 20.23 -29.57
C MET A 1 -2.22 19.74 -31.01
N THR A 2 -1.27 18.87 -31.38
CA THR A 2 -1.24 18.26 -32.71
C THR A 2 -2.29 17.15 -32.79
N SER A 3 -2.83 16.85 -33.98
CA SER A 3 -3.86 15.81 -34.18
C SER A 3 -3.49 14.43 -33.61
N GLY A 4 -2.20 14.11 -33.48
CA GLY A 4 -1.71 12.87 -32.87
C GLY A 4 -1.88 12.77 -31.33
N ASP A 5 -2.18 13.86 -30.63
CA ASP A 5 -2.43 13.82 -29.19
C ASP A 5 -3.87 13.38 -28.84
N VAL A 6 -4.83 13.59 -29.76
CA VAL A 6 -6.24 13.28 -29.52
C VAL A 6 -6.48 11.76 -29.53
N ASP A 7 -5.80 11.02 -30.40
CA ASP A 7 -5.93 9.56 -30.52
C ASP A 7 -5.34 8.78 -29.33
N LYS A 8 -4.38 9.35 -28.59
CA LYS A 8 -3.80 8.69 -27.40
C LYS A 8 -4.77 8.59 -26.23
N TYR A 9 -5.81 9.42 -26.19
CA TYR A 9 -6.75 9.49 -25.07
C TYR A 9 -8.13 8.91 -25.37
N ASN A 10 -8.38 8.46 -26.60
CA ASN A 10 -9.61 7.75 -27.01
C ASN A 10 -9.50 6.22 -26.91
N LYS A 11 -8.46 5.68 -26.24
CA LYS A 11 -8.43 4.25 -25.95
C LYS A 11 -9.66 3.84 -25.14
N PRO A 12 -10.35 2.74 -25.52
CA PRO A 12 -11.52 2.25 -24.80
C PRO A 12 -11.23 2.08 -23.31
N VAL A 13 -12.27 2.23 -22.49
CA VAL A 13 -12.18 2.00 -21.04
C VAL A 13 -11.60 0.60 -20.82
N PRO A 14 -10.48 0.46 -20.09
CA PRO A 14 -9.87 -0.85 -19.88
C PRO A 14 -10.86 -1.79 -19.22
N ASP A 15 -10.84 -3.06 -19.62
CA ASP A 15 -11.59 -4.12 -18.96
C ASP A 15 -11.23 -4.16 -17.47
N GLU A 16 -12.22 -3.90 -16.61
CA GLU A 16 -12.04 -3.83 -15.16
C GLU A 16 -12.07 -5.22 -14.50
N THR A 17 -12.28 -6.29 -15.27
CA THR A 17 -12.21 -7.68 -14.78
C THR A 17 -10.89 -7.95 -14.05
N ASP A 18 -9.78 -7.41 -14.57
CA ASP A 18 -8.46 -7.51 -13.95
C ASP A 18 -8.37 -6.83 -12.56
N ARG A 19 -9.14 -5.77 -12.30
CA ARG A 19 -9.11 -5.09 -10.99
C ARG A 19 -10.10 -5.72 -10.01
N ARG A 20 -11.24 -6.19 -10.51
CA ARG A 20 -12.25 -6.91 -9.71
C ARG A 20 -11.70 -8.18 -9.07
N TRP A 21 -10.91 -8.98 -9.78
CA TRP A 21 -10.33 -10.17 -9.14
C TRP A 21 -9.34 -9.80 -8.04
N LYS A 22 -8.58 -8.71 -8.19
CA LYS A 22 -7.66 -8.21 -7.14
C LYS A 22 -8.44 -7.80 -5.90
N PHE A 23 -9.54 -7.07 -6.09
CA PHE A 23 -10.48 -6.72 -5.02
C PHE A 23 -10.98 -7.98 -4.28
N TYR A 24 -11.52 -8.97 -5.00
CA TYR A 24 -12.03 -10.19 -4.36
C TYR A 24 -10.93 -11.01 -3.68
N ALA A 25 -9.74 -11.12 -4.27
CA ALA A 25 -8.61 -11.80 -3.64
C ALA A 25 -8.21 -11.13 -2.31
N MET A 26 -8.17 -9.80 -2.28
CA MET A 26 -7.92 -9.03 -1.05
C MET A 26 -9.06 -9.16 -0.04
N LEU A 27 -10.31 -9.09 -0.47
CA LEU A 27 -11.48 -9.21 0.40
C LEU A 27 -11.55 -10.60 1.07
N ILE A 28 -11.37 -11.67 0.29
CA ILE A 28 -11.41 -13.04 0.80
C ILE A 28 -10.27 -13.27 1.79
N SER A 29 -9.06 -12.83 1.48
CA SER A 29 -7.91 -12.98 2.39
C SER A 29 -8.06 -12.14 3.66
N LEU A 30 -8.71 -10.97 3.59
CA LEU A 30 -9.05 -10.16 4.76
C LEU A 30 -10.01 -10.91 5.69
N PHE A 31 -11.13 -11.42 5.15
CA PHE A 31 -12.09 -12.18 5.96
C PHE A 31 -11.49 -13.46 6.53
N TRP A 32 -10.69 -14.17 5.74
CA TRP A 32 -9.97 -15.35 6.18
C TRP A 32 -9.01 -15.02 7.34
N ASP A 33 -8.24 -13.93 7.22
CA ASP A 33 -7.28 -13.56 8.26
C ASP A 33 -7.96 -13.10 9.54
N ILE A 34 -9.01 -12.29 9.45
CA ILE A 34 -9.84 -11.89 10.60
C ILE A 34 -10.42 -13.12 11.29
N TYR A 35 -10.99 -14.06 10.52
CA TYR A 35 -11.55 -15.30 11.07
C TYR A 35 -10.49 -16.15 11.78
N THR A 36 -9.38 -16.44 11.11
CA THR A 36 -8.34 -17.34 11.63
C THR A 36 -7.50 -16.75 12.76
N SER A 37 -7.49 -15.42 12.91
CA SER A 37 -6.82 -14.72 14.00
C SER A 37 -7.77 -14.28 15.12
N GLN A 38 -9.06 -14.61 15.02
CA GLN A 38 -10.09 -14.16 15.97
C GLN A 38 -10.07 -12.62 16.15
N ALA A 39 -9.90 -11.90 15.04
CA ALA A 39 -9.86 -10.44 14.98
C ALA A 39 -8.68 -9.73 15.68
N GLN A 40 -7.71 -10.46 16.25
CA GLN A 40 -6.54 -9.87 16.92
C GLN A 40 -5.68 -9.01 15.98
N VAL A 41 -5.70 -9.31 14.69
CA VAL A 41 -4.96 -8.61 13.63
C VAL A 41 -5.56 -7.26 13.22
N LEU A 42 -6.76 -6.90 13.70
CA LEU A 42 -7.42 -5.63 13.34
C LEU A 42 -6.63 -4.40 13.84
N GLU A 43 -5.79 -4.60 14.86
CA GLU A 43 -4.92 -3.59 15.41
C GLU A 43 -3.63 -3.42 14.59
N HIS A 44 -3.42 -4.19 13.52
CA HIS A 44 -2.19 -4.13 12.72
C HIS A 44 -2.36 -3.14 11.56
N LEU A 45 -1.42 -2.21 11.41
CA LEU A 45 -1.37 -1.25 10.29
C LEU A 45 -1.41 -1.95 8.91
N THR A 46 -0.88 -3.18 8.81
CA THR A 46 -0.93 -4.01 7.61
C THR A 46 -2.37 -4.27 7.16
N LEU A 47 -3.32 -4.52 8.07
CA LEU A 47 -4.72 -4.75 7.70
C LEU A 47 -5.45 -3.46 7.30
N TRP A 48 -5.15 -2.34 7.95
CA TRP A 48 -5.68 -1.03 7.55
C TRP A 48 -5.24 -0.66 6.13
N SER A 49 -3.98 -0.93 5.82
CA SER A 49 -3.43 -0.76 4.48
C SER A 49 -4.04 -1.76 3.48
N TRP A 50 -4.34 -2.98 3.92
CA TRP A 50 -5.06 -3.97 3.12
C TRP A 50 -6.44 -3.49 2.70
N ILE A 51 -7.20 -2.87 3.62
CA ILE A 51 -8.49 -2.25 3.33
C ILE A 51 -8.32 -1.12 2.31
N LEU A 52 -7.31 -0.27 2.47
CA LEU A 52 -7.01 0.79 1.50
C LEU A 52 -6.71 0.22 0.10
N HIS A 53 -5.94 -0.87 0.00
CA HIS A 53 -5.68 -1.54 -1.26
C HIS A 53 -6.94 -2.11 -1.90
N MET A 54 -7.77 -2.78 -1.10
CA MET A 54 -9.06 -3.31 -1.53
C MET A 54 -9.97 -2.20 -2.07
N LEU A 55 -10.15 -1.11 -1.31
CA LEU A 55 -10.96 0.04 -1.74
C LEU A 55 -10.43 0.66 -3.04
N TYR A 56 -9.11 0.75 -3.19
CA TYR A 56 -8.50 1.21 -4.43
C TYR A 56 -8.88 0.32 -5.63
N PHE A 57 -8.73 -1.01 -5.52
CA PHE A 57 -8.98 -1.93 -6.65
C PHE A 57 -10.46 -2.01 -7.06
N GLU A 58 -11.38 -1.67 -6.17
CA GLU A 58 -12.81 -1.56 -6.51
C GLU A 58 -13.16 -0.28 -7.28
N LEU A 59 -12.34 0.77 -7.20
CA LEU A 59 -12.66 2.04 -7.86
C LEU A 59 -12.62 1.89 -9.39
N PRO A 60 -13.61 2.40 -10.13
CA PRO A 60 -13.55 2.38 -11.58
C PRO A 60 -12.42 3.30 -12.10
N LEU A 61 -11.74 2.88 -13.16
CA LEU A 61 -10.63 3.64 -13.78
C LEU A 61 -11.11 4.98 -14.37
N SER A 62 -12.41 5.11 -14.62
CA SER A 62 -13.06 6.35 -15.06
C SER A 62 -13.19 7.40 -13.95
N SER A 63 -12.99 7.04 -12.68
CA SER A 63 -13.18 7.93 -11.52
C SER A 63 -12.05 8.96 -11.39
N LYS A 64 -12.14 10.06 -12.12
CA LYS A 64 -11.11 11.12 -12.10
C LYS A 64 -10.99 11.87 -10.78
N LYS A 65 -12.04 11.85 -9.93
CA LYS A 65 -12.05 12.60 -8.66
C LYS A 65 -11.42 11.81 -7.52
N ILE A 66 -11.79 10.54 -7.35
CA ILE A 66 -11.43 9.74 -6.17
C ILE A 66 -10.19 8.88 -6.43
N LEU A 67 -10.00 8.42 -7.68
CA LEU A 67 -8.89 7.52 -8.01
C LEU A 67 -7.52 8.07 -7.59
N PRO A 68 -7.15 9.36 -7.84
CA PRO A 68 -5.85 9.87 -7.41
C PRO A 68 -5.66 9.91 -5.89
N TRP A 69 -6.76 10.03 -5.13
CA TRP A 69 -6.75 10.12 -3.67
C TRP A 69 -6.56 8.77 -2.99
N LEU A 70 -7.05 7.68 -3.60
CA LEU A 70 -6.82 6.33 -3.07
C LEU A 70 -5.63 5.64 -3.71
N HIS A 71 -5.40 5.83 -5.02
CA HIS A 71 -4.29 5.19 -5.73
C HIS A 71 -2.94 5.54 -5.13
N GLY A 72 -2.66 6.84 -4.93
CA GLY A 72 -1.35 7.28 -4.44
C GLY A 72 -1.00 6.68 -3.07
N PRO A 73 -1.83 6.90 -2.04
CA PRO A 73 -1.60 6.31 -0.71
C PRO A 73 -1.58 4.78 -0.73
N SER A 74 -2.41 4.14 -1.56
CA SER A 74 -2.43 2.69 -1.71
C SER A 74 -1.15 2.16 -2.37
N LEU A 75 -0.69 2.77 -3.46
CA LEU A 75 0.55 2.41 -4.15
C LEU A 75 1.76 2.64 -3.25
N SER A 76 1.91 3.85 -2.73
CA SER A 76 3.04 4.24 -1.90
C SER A 76 3.06 3.43 -0.60
N GLY A 77 1.89 3.21 0.01
CA GLY A 77 1.74 2.40 1.22
C GLY A 77 2.11 0.92 1.02
N ALA A 78 1.82 0.33 -0.14
CA ALA A 78 2.21 -1.05 -0.43
C ALA A 78 3.74 -1.23 -0.38
N TYR A 79 4.49 -0.32 -1.02
CA TYR A 79 5.95 -0.37 -1.05
C TYR A 79 6.56 0.02 0.29
N ALA A 80 6.03 1.05 0.95
CA ALA A 80 6.48 1.46 2.28
C ALA A 80 6.33 0.33 3.29
N LEU A 81 5.16 -0.31 3.36
CA LEU A 81 4.94 -1.45 4.25
C LEU A 81 5.84 -2.63 3.92
N PHE A 82 6.06 -2.96 2.64
CA PHE A 82 6.94 -4.05 2.27
C PHE A 82 8.38 -3.81 2.73
N VAL A 83 8.92 -2.61 2.49
CA VAL A 83 10.29 -2.27 2.91
C VAL A 83 10.40 -2.20 4.44
N MET A 84 9.40 -1.61 5.11
CA MET A 84 9.34 -1.61 6.57
C MET A 84 9.28 -3.03 7.14
N TYR A 85 8.50 -3.93 6.55
CA TYR A 85 8.44 -5.33 6.96
C TYR A 85 9.79 -6.03 6.87
N VAL A 86 10.51 -5.86 5.75
CA VAL A 86 11.88 -6.39 5.61
C VAL A 86 12.80 -5.85 6.70
N TRP A 87 12.71 -4.55 6.99
CA TRP A 87 13.46 -3.93 8.09
C TRP A 87 13.06 -4.51 9.45
N THR A 88 11.77 -4.73 9.71
CA THR A 88 11.31 -5.31 10.96
C THR A 88 11.80 -6.74 11.13
N LEU A 89 11.84 -7.56 10.07
CA LEU A 89 12.47 -8.88 10.13
C LEU A 89 13.97 -8.81 10.44
N ILE A 90 14.68 -7.80 9.92
CA ILE A 90 16.09 -7.58 10.25
C ILE A 90 16.24 -7.21 11.72
N ALA A 91 15.33 -6.39 12.26
CA ALA A 91 15.37 -5.88 13.63
C ALA A 91 14.82 -6.88 14.67
N ASN A 92 13.89 -7.75 14.27
CA ASN A 92 13.35 -8.89 15.01
C ASN A 92 12.98 -10.03 14.03
N PRO A 93 13.84 -11.04 13.85
CA PRO A 93 13.56 -12.18 12.96
C PRO A 93 12.35 -13.03 13.37
N ASN A 94 11.96 -12.96 14.65
CA ASN A 94 10.86 -13.76 15.19
C ASN A 94 9.52 -13.01 15.21
N MET A 95 9.48 -11.78 14.68
CA MET A 95 8.31 -10.89 14.72
C MET A 95 7.02 -11.58 14.26
N GLU A 96 7.05 -12.33 13.15
CA GLU A 96 5.84 -13.01 12.65
C GLU A 96 5.35 -14.12 13.59
N PHE A 97 6.26 -14.79 14.30
CA PHE A 97 5.91 -15.79 15.31
C PHE A 97 5.45 -15.14 16.61
N ASP A 98 6.01 -13.99 16.97
CA ASP A 98 5.57 -13.18 18.12
C ASP A 98 4.13 -12.70 17.97
N LEU A 99 3.70 -12.44 16.73
CA LEU A 99 2.37 -11.95 16.37
C LEU A 99 1.38 -13.05 15.96
N ALA A 100 1.85 -14.26 15.69
CA ALA A 100 0.98 -15.34 15.23
C ALA A 100 0.11 -15.90 16.37
N PRO A 101 -1.15 -16.28 16.09
CA PRO A 101 -1.95 -17.04 17.04
C PRO A 101 -1.27 -18.35 17.44
N LYS A 102 -1.40 -18.72 18.72
CA LYS A 102 -0.82 -19.97 19.25
C LYS A 102 -1.30 -21.19 18.45
N GLY A 103 -0.38 -22.10 18.13
CA GLY A 103 -0.67 -23.35 17.44
C GLY A 103 -0.79 -23.24 15.91
N ARG A 104 -0.56 -22.05 15.33
CA ARG A 104 -0.44 -21.89 13.87
C ARG A 104 0.88 -22.50 13.38
N SER A 105 0.86 -23.23 12.27
CA SER A 105 2.07 -23.82 11.71
C SER A 105 3.01 -22.76 11.13
N ASP A 106 4.32 -22.98 11.26
CA ASP A 106 5.37 -22.07 10.78
C ASP A 106 5.21 -21.71 9.31
N LEU A 107 4.89 -22.71 8.47
CA LEU A 107 4.67 -22.49 7.05
C LEU A 107 3.53 -21.49 6.78
N LEU A 108 2.42 -21.61 7.52
CA LEU A 108 1.29 -20.68 7.38
C LEU A 108 1.62 -19.28 7.89
N VAL A 109 2.46 -19.16 8.92
CA VAL A 109 2.98 -17.86 9.40
C VAL A 109 3.76 -17.17 8.28
N TYR A 110 4.72 -17.86 7.66
CA TYR A 110 5.50 -17.29 6.56
C TYR A 110 4.68 -16.97 5.31
N ILE A 111 3.78 -17.88 4.90
CA ILE A 111 2.92 -17.65 3.72
C ILE A 111 2.04 -16.43 3.96
N ARG A 112 1.42 -16.32 5.14
CA ARG A 112 0.61 -15.17 5.50
C ARG A 112 1.44 -13.89 5.45
N ALA A 113 2.61 -13.88 6.09
CA ALA A 113 3.48 -12.72 6.15
C ALA A 113 3.89 -12.25 4.74
N LEU A 114 4.31 -13.18 3.88
CA LEU A 114 4.65 -12.88 2.49
C LEU A 114 3.43 -12.36 1.72
N TRP A 115 2.27 -12.99 1.89
CA TRP A 115 1.03 -12.58 1.23
C TRP A 115 0.66 -11.13 1.60
N PHE A 116 0.62 -10.81 2.89
CA PHE A 116 0.15 -9.50 3.35
C PHE A 116 1.09 -8.34 3.00
N HIS A 117 2.39 -8.61 2.83
CA HIS A 117 3.38 -7.57 2.54
C HIS A 117 3.80 -7.50 1.06
N LEU A 118 3.90 -8.62 0.36
CA LEU A 118 4.35 -8.65 -1.04
C LEU A 118 3.19 -8.60 -2.05
N PHE A 119 2.03 -9.19 -1.74
CA PHE A 119 0.92 -9.24 -2.71
C PHE A 119 0.46 -7.85 -3.16
N PRO A 120 0.28 -6.83 -2.29
CA PRO A 120 -0.11 -5.50 -2.73
C PRO A 120 0.89 -4.86 -3.69
N VAL A 121 2.19 -5.07 -3.47
CA VAL A 121 3.27 -4.60 -4.35
C VAL A 121 3.11 -5.19 -5.76
N ILE A 122 2.91 -6.51 -5.85
CA ILE A 122 2.70 -7.20 -7.13
C ILE A 122 1.44 -6.68 -7.81
N MET A 123 0.34 -6.55 -7.08
CA MET A 123 -0.95 -6.10 -7.62
C MET A 123 -0.86 -4.69 -8.19
N HIS A 124 -0.20 -3.77 -7.48
CA HIS A 124 0.04 -2.41 -7.93
C HIS A 124 0.98 -2.33 -9.13
N TYR A 125 2.02 -3.17 -9.16
CA TYR A 125 2.91 -3.26 -10.32
C TYR A 125 2.16 -3.69 -11.58
N LEU A 126 1.36 -4.76 -11.48
CA LEU A 126 0.55 -5.26 -12.59
C LEU A 126 -0.48 -4.23 -13.04
N ASP A 127 -1.18 -3.61 -12.10
CA ASP A 127 -2.20 -2.61 -12.40
C ASP A 127 -1.61 -1.35 -13.04
N THR A 128 -0.48 -0.86 -12.53
CA THR A 128 0.26 0.24 -13.15
C THR A 128 0.69 -0.10 -14.57
N LYS A 129 1.19 -1.32 -14.80
CA LYS A 129 1.63 -1.79 -16.11
C LYS A 129 0.47 -1.88 -17.11
N ASN A 130 -0.66 -2.45 -16.68
CA ASN A 130 -1.82 -2.71 -17.54
C ASN A 130 -2.65 -1.44 -17.78
N ASN A 131 -2.74 -0.56 -16.77
CA ASN A 131 -3.68 0.57 -16.74
C ASN A 131 -3.00 1.95 -16.74
N ALA A 132 -1.70 2.03 -17.06
CA ALA A 132 -0.90 3.25 -17.05
C ALA A 132 -1.59 4.47 -17.71
N ALA A 133 -2.22 4.28 -18.87
CA ALA A 133 -2.87 5.37 -19.60
C ALA A 133 -4.11 5.91 -18.85
N ALA A 134 -4.92 5.03 -18.26
CA ALA A 134 -6.08 5.42 -17.47
C ALA A 134 -5.67 6.11 -16.17
N LEU A 135 -4.68 5.56 -15.46
CA LEU A 135 -4.12 6.16 -14.25
C LEU A 135 -3.56 7.56 -14.55
N ARG A 136 -2.72 7.73 -15.58
CA ARG A 136 -2.21 9.06 -15.96
C ARG A 136 -3.34 10.05 -16.27
N ARG A 137 -4.38 9.63 -16.99
CA ARG A 137 -5.55 10.49 -17.27
C ARG A 137 -6.29 10.91 -16.00
N ALA A 138 -6.33 10.08 -14.96
CA ALA A 138 -6.96 10.44 -13.69
C ALA A 138 -6.15 11.48 -12.90
N TYR A 139 -4.82 11.47 -13.01
CA TYR A 139 -3.94 12.46 -12.37
C TYR A 139 -3.86 13.79 -13.14
N GLN A 140 -4.07 13.80 -14.45
CA GLN A 140 -3.94 15.00 -15.30
C GLN A 140 -4.73 16.24 -14.84
N PRO A 141 -6.02 16.13 -14.43
CA PRO A 141 -6.81 17.29 -14.03
C PRO A 141 -6.38 17.89 -12.69
N GLN A 142 -5.61 17.14 -11.89
CA GLN A 142 -5.36 17.47 -10.50
C GLN A 142 -3.91 17.90 -10.26
N LYS A 143 -3.44 18.89 -11.03
CA LYS A 143 -2.11 19.46 -10.85
C LYS A 143 -2.09 20.32 -9.58
N GLY A 144 -1.36 19.88 -8.56
CA GLY A 144 -1.18 20.65 -7.34
C GLY A 144 -0.15 20.01 -6.42
N LEU A 145 0.67 20.85 -5.78
CA LEU A 145 1.68 20.41 -4.82
C LEU A 145 1.06 19.53 -3.72
N PHE A 146 -0.14 19.89 -3.25
CA PHE A 146 -0.86 19.14 -2.23
C PHE A 146 -1.20 17.72 -2.68
N LEU A 147 -1.73 17.53 -3.90
CA LEU A 147 -2.07 16.17 -4.36
C LEU A 147 -0.81 15.36 -4.61
N THR A 148 0.24 15.97 -5.17
CA THR A 148 1.54 15.30 -5.33
C THR A 148 2.07 14.84 -3.98
N PHE A 149 2.05 15.72 -2.97
CA PHE A 149 2.42 15.37 -1.61
C PHE A 149 1.54 14.24 -1.06
N TRP A 150 0.21 14.35 -1.16
CA TRP A 150 -0.75 13.35 -0.69
C TRP A 150 -0.50 11.98 -1.32
N ALA A 151 -0.37 11.93 -2.64
CA ALA A 151 -0.19 10.70 -3.39
C ALA A 151 1.20 10.08 -3.22
N SER A 152 2.23 10.91 -2.99
CA SER A 152 3.58 10.43 -2.77
C SER A 152 3.78 9.91 -1.35
N VAL A 153 3.41 10.71 -0.34
CA VAL A 153 3.78 10.46 1.06
C VAL A 153 2.60 10.70 2.00
N GLY A 154 1.88 11.81 1.80
CA GLY A 154 0.93 12.35 2.77
C GLY A 154 -0.19 11.39 3.16
N GLY A 155 -0.83 10.69 2.22
CA GLY A 155 -1.95 9.82 2.56
C GLY A 155 -1.55 8.53 3.28
N TYR A 156 -0.35 7.99 3.01
CA TYR A 156 0.17 6.86 3.78
C TYR A 156 0.47 7.26 5.23
N PHE A 157 1.13 8.41 5.42
CA PHE A 157 1.39 8.95 6.75
C PHE A 157 0.11 9.30 7.50
N ALA A 158 -0.89 9.88 6.82
CA ALA A 158 -2.19 10.16 7.44
C ALA A 158 -2.84 8.87 7.95
N MET A 159 -2.77 7.77 7.19
CA MET A 159 -3.26 6.46 7.62
C MET A 159 -2.46 5.91 8.80
N GLY A 160 -1.13 5.99 8.77
CA GLY A 160 -0.28 5.59 9.89
C GLY A 160 -0.59 6.36 11.17
N LEU A 161 -0.71 7.68 11.09
CA LEU A 161 -1.08 8.53 12.23
C LEU A 161 -2.49 8.26 12.75
N THR A 162 -3.45 8.00 11.84
CA THR A 162 -4.81 7.62 12.24
C THR A 162 -4.80 6.31 12.99
N TRP A 163 -4.04 5.33 12.51
CA TRP A 163 -3.87 4.05 13.18
C TRP A 163 -3.22 4.21 14.56
N GLU A 164 -2.13 4.97 14.69
CA GLU A 164 -1.51 5.27 15.99
C GLU A 164 -2.48 5.97 16.96
N ALA A 165 -3.33 6.85 16.46
CA ALA A 165 -4.35 7.52 17.27
C ALA A 165 -5.49 6.58 17.72
N CYS A 166 -5.80 5.55 16.92
CA CYS A 166 -6.78 4.53 17.29
C CYS A 166 -6.23 3.46 18.25
N PHE A 167 -4.92 3.26 18.29
CA PHE A 167 -4.26 2.22 19.09
C PHE A 167 -3.06 2.80 19.85
N GLU A 168 -3.27 3.22 21.09
CA GLU A 168 -2.21 3.75 21.96
C GLU A 168 -1.04 2.75 22.09
N GLY A 169 0.19 3.20 21.79
CA GLY A 169 1.41 2.40 21.97
C GLY A 169 1.77 1.44 20.83
N ALA A 170 1.04 1.46 19.70
CA ALA A 170 1.14 0.46 18.65
C ALA A 170 2.46 0.46 17.82
N GLY A 171 3.32 1.47 17.96
CA GLY A 171 4.54 1.59 17.14
C GLY A 171 5.64 0.55 17.45
N ALA A 172 6.36 0.72 18.56
CA ALA A 172 7.53 -0.13 18.89
C ALA A 172 7.20 -1.32 19.82
N GLY A 173 6.16 -1.18 20.67
CA GLY A 173 5.75 -2.23 21.60
C GLY A 173 5.24 -3.48 20.89
N THR A 174 4.59 -3.30 19.74
CA THR A 174 3.97 -4.37 18.94
C THR A 174 4.99 -5.35 18.35
N TYR A 175 6.20 -4.90 18.03
CA TYR A 175 7.15 -5.69 17.24
C TYR A 175 8.29 -6.32 18.03
N LYS A 176 8.32 -6.15 19.36
CA LYS A 176 9.34 -6.71 20.27
C LYS A 176 10.77 -6.64 19.70
N VAL A 177 11.19 -5.44 19.31
CA VAL A 177 12.48 -5.25 18.62
C VAL A 177 13.63 -5.77 19.49
N THR A 178 14.49 -6.64 18.93
CA THR A 178 15.55 -7.34 19.69
C THR A 178 16.98 -6.95 19.30
N ARG A 179 17.20 -6.43 18.08
CA ARG A 179 18.55 -6.18 17.55
C ARG A 179 19.00 -4.72 17.55
N VAL A 180 18.08 -3.78 17.71
CA VAL A 180 18.37 -2.33 17.77
C VAL A 180 17.50 -1.70 18.86
N SER A 181 17.84 -0.48 19.27
CA SER A 181 16.97 0.25 20.21
C SER A 181 15.62 0.60 19.55
N PRO A 182 14.53 0.70 20.32
CA PRO A 182 13.22 1.13 19.79
C PRO A 182 13.28 2.45 19.01
N GLU A 183 14.06 3.41 19.48
CA GLU A 183 14.25 4.69 18.81
C GLU A 183 14.89 4.55 17.42
N VAL A 184 15.97 3.76 17.32
CA VAL A 184 16.62 3.47 16.04
C VAL A 184 15.66 2.76 15.10
N TYR A 185 14.91 1.78 15.59
CA TYR A 185 13.91 1.08 14.79
C TYR A 185 12.85 2.02 14.21
N VAL A 186 12.29 2.92 15.02
CA VAL A 186 11.27 3.88 14.59
C VAL A 186 11.83 4.86 13.56
N ASN A 187 13.03 5.41 13.81
CA ASN A 187 13.64 6.41 12.92
C ASN A 187 13.99 5.81 11.56
N VAL A 188 14.57 4.60 11.53
CA VAL A 188 14.89 3.90 10.28
C VAL A 188 13.61 3.49 9.54
N SER A 189 12.59 3.01 10.24
CA SER A 189 11.28 2.68 9.64
C SER A 189 10.66 3.88 8.94
N LYS A 190 10.66 5.06 9.57
CA LYS A 190 10.16 6.31 8.98
C LYS A 190 10.96 6.70 7.74
N ALA A 191 12.28 6.65 7.81
CA ALA A 191 13.15 6.98 6.68
C ALA A 191 12.91 6.04 5.48
N LEU A 192 12.88 4.73 5.73
CA LEU A 192 12.61 3.72 4.71
C LEU A 192 11.22 3.90 4.08
N GLY A 193 10.20 4.15 4.89
CA GLY A 193 8.84 4.42 4.42
C GLY A 193 8.79 5.64 3.49
N VAL A 194 9.42 6.76 3.86
CA VAL A 194 9.50 7.96 3.01
C VAL A 194 10.25 7.68 1.71
N ILE A 195 11.40 7.01 1.78
CA ILE A 195 12.21 6.70 0.59
C ILE A 195 11.42 5.80 -0.38
N ALA A 196 10.74 4.77 0.14
CA ALA A 196 9.92 3.87 -0.67
C ALA A 196 8.77 4.62 -1.35
N CYS A 197 8.04 5.43 -0.58
CA CYS A 197 6.96 6.31 -1.04
C CYS A 197 7.40 7.24 -2.17
N VAL A 198 8.47 8.01 -1.95
CA VAL A 198 9.00 8.96 -2.94
C VAL A 198 9.55 8.23 -4.17
N GLY A 199 10.29 7.15 -3.97
CA GLY A 199 10.90 6.36 -5.04
C GLY A 199 9.85 5.74 -5.97
N ILE A 200 8.84 5.06 -5.41
CA ILE A 200 7.80 4.43 -6.23
C ILE A 200 6.96 5.47 -6.95
N PHE A 201 6.53 6.53 -6.25
CA PHE A 201 5.72 7.57 -6.85
C PHE A 201 6.46 8.22 -8.03
N SER A 202 7.75 8.54 -7.86
CA SER A 202 8.58 9.13 -8.92
C SER A 202 8.75 8.21 -10.13
N SER A 203 8.91 6.90 -9.90
CA SER A 203 9.09 5.91 -10.98
C SER A 203 7.81 5.65 -11.79
N VAL A 204 6.66 5.61 -11.11
CA VAL A 204 5.35 5.27 -11.70
C VAL A 204 4.71 6.49 -12.34
N THR A 205 4.72 7.60 -11.64
CA THR A 205 4.02 8.80 -12.13
C THR A 205 4.83 9.57 -13.13
N LYS A 206 6.18 9.40 -13.16
CA LYS A 206 7.17 10.15 -13.98
C LYS A 206 6.52 11.41 -14.52
N PRO A 207 6.11 12.29 -13.61
CA PRO A 207 5.21 13.30 -14.05
C PRO A 207 6.10 14.27 -14.81
N LYS A 208 5.69 14.62 -16.02
CA LYS A 208 6.07 15.90 -16.58
C LYS A 208 5.45 17.02 -15.74
N PHE A 209 5.76 17.07 -14.43
CA PHE A 209 5.39 18.15 -13.51
C PHE A 209 6.41 19.29 -13.59
N ILE A 210 7.48 19.13 -14.38
CA ILE A 210 8.43 20.18 -14.74
C ILE A 210 8.70 20.02 -16.25
N ASP A 211 7.83 20.63 -17.06
CA ASP A 211 8.23 21.24 -18.33
C ASP A 211 8.05 22.76 -18.12
#